data_AF-A0A3N1GFP2-F1
#
_entry.id   AF-A0A3N1GFP2-F1
#
_cell.length_a   1.000
_cell.length_b   1.000
_cell.length_c   1.000
_cell.angle_alpha   90.00
_cell.angle_beta   90.00
_cell.angle_gamma   90.00
#
_symmetry.space_group_name_H-M   'P 1'
#
loop_
_entity.id
_entity.type
_entity.pdbx_description
1 polymer ?
#
loop_
_entity_poly.entity_id
_entity_poly.type
_entity_poly.pdbx_seq_one_letter_code
_entity_poly.pdbx_strand_id
1 'polypeptide(L)'
;MPELIVRPMRESEFDEWNEATRKVLAASQVAIGNWSSENAPELARKARRDLLPDGLATEGMLFLKGLRPDGTPVGAAWLGLTHPRGVPDCAFLYFIHVDEAHRETGYGRALLSAAEEAALSHGMKSLELNVFGFNAPAIHLYETSGYRVVTQQMRKSLGA
;
A
#
# COMPACT_ATOMS: atom_id res chain seq x y z
N MET A 1 -3.58 -0.02 -20.69
CA MET A 1 -3.85 -0.58 -19.35
C MET A 1 -5.21 -1.28 -19.40
N PRO A 2 -5.43 -2.37 -18.66
CA PRO A 2 -6.75 -2.99 -18.61
C PRO A 2 -7.78 -2.01 -18.02
N GLU A 3 -9.04 -2.15 -18.43
CA GLU A 3 -10.14 -1.37 -17.85
C GLU A 3 -10.34 -1.77 -16.39
N LEU A 4 -10.41 -0.78 -15.50
CA LEU A 4 -10.54 -0.96 -14.06
C LEU A 4 -11.54 0.06 -13.53
N ILE A 5 -12.59 -0.42 -12.85
CA ILE A 5 -13.50 0.41 -12.09
C ILE A 5 -12.97 0.49 -10.66
N VAL A 6 -12.86 1.69 -10.12
CA VAL A 6 -12.41 1.90 -8.74
C VAL A 6 -13.52 2.55 -7.92
N ARG A 7 -13.69 2.06 -6.71
CA ARG A 7 -14.62 2.62 -5.73
C ARG A 7 -14.01 2.59 -4.32
N PRO A 8 -14.60 3.33 -3.35
CA PRO A 8 -14.28 3.13 -1.95
C PRO A 8 -14.48 1.66 -1.53
N MET A 9 -13.59 1.16 -0.68
CA MET A 9 -13.74 -0.11 0.02
C MET A 9 -14.96 -0.04 0.95
N ARG A 10 -15.71 -1.14 1.03
CA ARG A 10 -16.88 -1.24 1.92
C ARG A 10 -16.46 -1.77 3.29
N GLU A 11 -17.25 -1.45 4.32
CA GLU A 11 -17.05 -1.99 5.67
C GLU A 11 -16.97 -3.52 5.69
N SER A 12 -17.86 -4.18 4.95
CA SER A 12 -17.89 -5.65 4.84
C SER A 12 -16.62 -6.27 4.23
N GLU A 13 -15.78 -5.48 3.56
CA GLU A 13 -14.53 -5.93 2.93
C GLU A 13 -13.30 -5.57 3.78
N PHE A 14 -13.45 -4.57 4.65
CA PHE A 14 -12.32 -3.95 5.34
C PHE A 14 -11.66 -4.89 6.33
N ASP A 15 -12.43 -5.62 7.15
CA ASP A 15 -11.87 -6.45 8.21
C ASP A 15 -10.98 -7.58 7.66
N GLU A 16 -11.46 -8.28 6.63
CA GLU A 16 -10.70 -9.34 5.97
C GLU A 16 -9.45 -8.78 5.29
N TRP A 17 -9.60 -7.68 4.55
CA TRP A 17 -8.47 -7.01 3.89
C TRP A 17 -7.43 -6.52 4.91
N ASN A 18 -7.88 -5.92 6.01
CA ASN A 18 -7.02 -5.38 7.06
C ASN A 18 -6.21 -6.50 7.72
N GLU A 19 -6.87 -7.62 8.04
CA GLU A 19 -6.20 -8.79 8.62
C GLU A 19 -5.17 -9.40 7.66
N ALA A 20 -5.54 -9.60 6.39
CA ALA A 20 -4.65 -10.14 5.38
C ALA A 20 -3.41 -9.26 5.17
N THR A 21 -3.61 -7.95 4.99
CA THR A 21 -2.50 -7.00 4.76
C THR A 21 -1.62 -6.82 5.99
N ARG A 22 -2.17 -6.95 7.20
CA ARG A 22 -1.39 -6.94 8.46
C ARG A 22 -0.44 -8.14 8.54
N LYS A 23 -0.86 -9.33 8.09
CA LYS A 23 0.02 -10.51 7.99
C LYS A 23 1.15 -10.29 6.99
N VAL A 24 0.85 -9.67 5.84
CA VAL A 24 1.87 -9.32 4.83
C VAL A 24 2.91 -8.35 5.38
N LEU A 25 2.47 -7.32 6.12
CA LEU A 25 3.38 -6.38 6.79
C LEU A 25 4.29 -7.10 7.79
N ALA A 26 3.72 -7.93 8.66
CA ALA A 26 4.48 -8.70 9.64
C ALA A 26 5.55 -9.58 8.97
N ALA A 27 5.17 -10.36 7.96
CA ALA A 27 6.10 -11.21 7.22
C ALA A 27 7.21 -10.40 6.52
N SER A 28 6.87 -9.27 5.91
CA SER A 28 7.83 -8.41 5.21
C SER A 28 8.86 -7.79 6.16
N GLN A 29 8.43 -7.34 7.34
CA GLN A 29 9.32 -6.77 8.35
C GLN A 29 10.26 -7.82 8.97
N VAL A 30 9.79 -9.06 9.12
CA VAL A 30 10.64 -10.19 9.51
C VAL A 30 11.67 -10.50 8.42
N ALA A 31 11.26 -10.52 7.16
CA ALA A 31 12.14 -10.82 6.03
C ALA A 31 13.33 -9.84 5.91
N ILE A 32 13.14 -8.57 6.26
CA ILE A 32 14.24 -7.58 6.29
C ILE A 32 14.96 -7.51 7.65
N GLY A 33 14.60 -8.37 8.61
CA GLY A 33 15.21 -8.44 9.94
C GLY A 33 14.91 -7.24 10.85
N ASN A 34 13.84 -6.48 10.58
CA ASN A 34 13.42 -5.39 11.46
C ASN A 34 12.65 -5.88 12.68
N TRP A 35 11.81 -6.90 12.50
CA TRP A 35 11.01 -7.50 13.57
C TRP A 35 11.39 -8.96 13.78
N SER A 36 11.32 -9.43 15.02
CA SER A 36 11.37 -10.87 15.30
C SER A 36 10.05 -11.53 14.87
N SER A 37 10.09 -12.79 14.47
CA SER A 37 8.89 -13.56 14.11
C SER A 37 7.88 -13.64 15.26
N GLU A 38 8.37 -13.70 16.50
CA GLU A 38 7.57 -13.74 17.72
C GLU A 38 6.74 -12.46 17.91
N ASN A 39 7.36 -11.28 17.76
CA ASN A 39 6.70 -10.00 18.06
C ASN A 39 5.99 -9.38 16.84
N ALA A 40 6.31 -9.83 15.63
CA ALA A 40 5.80 -9.26 14.39
C ALA A 40 4.26 -9.18 14.31
N PRO A 41 3.48 -10.18 14.76
CA PRO A 41 2.02 -10.08 14.75
C PRO A 41 1.50 -8.91 15.59
N GLU A 42 2.04 -8.69 16.79
CA GLU A 42 1.58 -7.62 17.67
C GLU A 42 2.05 -6.24 17.21
N LEU A 43 3.30 -6.13 16.74
CA LEU A 43 3.80 -4.89 16.14
C LEU A 43 2.95 -4.47 14.93
N ALA A 44 2.52 -5.42 14.10
CA ALA A 44 1.63 -5.14 12.99
C ALA A 44 0.22 -4.68 13.45
N ARG A 45 -0.31 -5.24 14.56
CA ARG A 45 -1.59 -4.77 15.14
C ARG A 45 -1.44 -3.35 15.69
N LYS A 46 -0.36 -3.09 16.42
CA LYS A 46 -0.08 -1.76 16.95
C LYS A 46 0.04 -0.74 15.83
N ALA A 47 0.84 -1.01 14.79
CA ALA A 47 0.97 -0.13 13.64
C ALA A 47 -0.38 0.17 12.98
N ARG A 48 -1.28 -0.81 12.91
CA ARG A 48 -2.62 -0.61 12.37
C ARG A 48 -3.47 0.28 13.27
N ARG A 49 -3.48 0.07 14.59
CA ARG A 49 -4.21 0.92 15.55
C ARG A 49 -3.71 2.35 15.55
N ASP A 50 -2.39 2.54 15.43
CA ASP A 50 -1.78 3.87 15.38
C ASP A 50 -2.17 4.63 14.10
N LEU A 51 -2.23 3.93 12.96
CA LEU A 51 -2.57 4.54 11.67
C LEU A 51 -4.08 4.67 11.44
N LEU A 52 -4.89 3.74 11.96
CA LEU A 52 -6.33 3.65 11.73
C LEU A 52 -7.10 3.58 13.06
N PRO A 53 -7.08 4.65 13.89
CA PRO A 53 -7.79 4.68 15.16
C PRO A 53 -9.30 4.42 15.01
N ASP A 54 -9.90 4.84 13.90
CA ASP A 54 -11.33 4.67 13.58
C ASP A 54 -11.55 3.66 12.43
N GLY A 55 -10.57 2.78 12.17
CA GLY A 55 -10.66 1.78 11.11
C GLY A 55 -10.86 2.41 9.73
N LEU A 56 -11.84 1.91 8.97
CA LEU A 56 -12.19 2.42 7.63
C LEU A 56 -12.62 3.90 7.66
N ALA A 57 -13.15 4.38 8.78
CA ALA A 57 -13.64 5.74 8.95
C ALA A 57 -12.55 6.74 9.37
N THR A 58 -11.29 6.30 9.52
CA THR A 58 -10.17 7.16 9.90
C THR A 58 -10.03 8.32 8.93
N GLU A 59 -10.09 9.55 9.44
CA GLU A 59 -10.03 10.76 8.63
C GLU A 59 -8.73 10.82 7.81
N GLY A 60 -8.84 11.26 6.55
CA GLY A 60 -7.72 11.39 5.64
C GLY A 60 -7.15 10.07 5.12
N MET A 61 -7.77 8.92 5.45
CA MET A 61 -7.41 7.61 4.90
C MET A 61 -8.36 7.20 3.78
N LEU A 62 -7.80 6.88 2.62
CA LEU A 62 -8.54 6.44 1.44
C LEU A 62 -8.28 4.96 1.19
N PHE A 63 -9.35 4.18 1.02
CA PHE A 63 -9.28 2.76 0.69
C PHE A 63 -9.98 2.52 -0.63
N LEU A 64 -9.23 2.14 -1.65
CA LEU A 64 -9.71 1.95 -3.00
C LEU A 64 -9.79 0.46 -3.30
N LYS A 65 -10.95 -0.01 -3.77
CA LYS A 65 -11.13 -1.37 -4.30
C LYS A 65 -11.22 -1.29 -5.82
N GLY A 66 -10.38 -2.07 -6.49
CA GLY A 66 -10.39 -2.20 -7.95
C GLY A 66 -11.23 -3.40 -8.38
N LEU A 67 -12.04 -3.21 -9.41
CA LEU A 67 -12.92 -4.22 -10.00
C LEU A 67 -12.81 -4.21 -11.53
N ARG A 68 -12.99 -5.38 -12.13
CA ARG A 68 -13.25 -5.49 -13.57
C ARG A 68 -14.64 -4.94 -13.90
N PRO A 69 -14.94 -4.62 -15.18
CA PRO A 69 -16.27 -4.18 -15.60
C PRO A 69 -17.40 -5.17 -15.26
N ASP A 70 -17.08 -6.47 -15.16
CA ASP A 70 -18.02 -7.52 -14.75
C ASP A 70 -18.25 -7.61 -13.22
N GLY A 71 -17.61 -6.73 -12.45
CA GLY A 71 -17.72 -6.68 -10.99
C GLY A 71 -16.75 -7.60 -10.25
N THR A 72 -15.87 -8.32 -10.94
CA THR A 72 -14.85 -9.18 -10.30
C THR A 72 -13.83 -8.33 -9.54
N PRO A 73 -13.59 -8.55 -8.23
CA PRO A 73 -12.53 -7.87 -7.49
C PRO A 73 -11.14 -8.20 -8.04
N VAL A 74 -10.26 -7.20 -8.11
CA VAL A 74 -8.90 -7.35 -8.68
C VAL A 74 -7.80 -7.05 -7.66
N GLY A 75 -8.08 -6.19 -6.70
CA GLY A 75 -7.09 -5.75 -5.72
C GLY A 75 -7.55 -4.50 -4.98
N ALA A 76 -6.64 -3.91 -4.22
CA ALA A 76 -6.92 -2.69 -3.47
C ALA A 76 -5.68 -1.83 -3.23
N ALA A 77 -5.91 -0.55 -2.97
CA ALA A 77 -4.92 0.42 -2.53
C ALA A 77 -5.39 1.14 -1.25
N TRP A 78 -4.45 1.51 -0.39
CA TRP A 78 -4.68 2.30 0.82
C TRP A 78 -3.69 3.47 0.86
N LEU A 79 -4.21 4.68 0.91
CA LEU A 79 -3.45 5.92 0.97
C LEU A 79 -3.84 6.77 2.18
N GLY A 80 -2.91 7.57 2.69
CA GLY A 80 -3.19 8.68 3.59
C GLY A 80 -2.92 10.02 2.92
N LEU A 81 -3.80 10.98 3.14
CA LEU A 81 -3.66 12.36 2.63
C LEU A 81 -2.69 13.21 3.46
N THR A 82 -2.29 12.74 4.64
CA THR A 82 -1.23 13.33 5.44
C THR A 82 0.00 12.44 5.39
N HIS A 83 1.14 13.01 4.94
CA HIS A 83 2.38 12.28 4.89
C HIS A 83 2.87 11.88 6.30
N PRO A 84 3.30 10.63 6.55
CA PRO A 84 3.75 10.18 7.88
C PRO A 84 4.99 10.93 8.41
N ARG A 85 5.76 11.56 7.52
CA ARG A 85 6.92 12.41 7.86
C ARG A 85 6.63 13.93 7.77
N GLY A 86 5.37 14.33 7.56
CA GLY A 86 4.99 15.73 7.45
C GLY A 86 5.47 16.46 6.19
N VAL A 87 5.70 15.73 5.09
CA VAL A 87 6.00 16.35 3.78
C VAL A 87 4.73 17.04 3.29
N PRO A 88 4.75 18.36 3.02
CA PRO A 88 3.57 19.12 2.62
C PRO A 88 3.07 18.70 1.24
N ASP A 89 1.75 18.75 1.03
CA ASP A 89 1.07 18.41 -0.23
C ASP A 89 1.42 17.02 -0.79
N CYS A 90 1.86 16.09 0.05
CA CYS A 90 2.28 14.74 -0.35
C CYS A 90 1.41 13.69 0.33
N ALA A 91 0.62 12.96 -0.46
CA ALA A 91 -0.04 11.75 0.02
C ALA A 91 0.97 10.62 0.21
N PHE A 92 0.58 9.62 0.99
CA PHE A 92 1.38 8.43 1.21
C PHE A 92 0.60 7.16 0.85
N LEU A 93 1.10 6.37 -0.09
CA LEU A 93 0.56 5.06 -0.43
C LEU A 93 1.12 4.02 0.56
N TYR A 94 0.30 3.64 1.54
CA TYR A 94 0.65 2.66 2.57
C TYR A 94 0.65 1.23 2.05
N PHE A 95 -0.29 0.91 1.15
CA PHE A 95 -0.43 -0.45 0.63
C PHE A 95 -1.07 -0.45 -0.75
N ILE A 96 -0.60 -1.33 -1.62
CA ILE A 96 -1.23 -1.66 -2.90
C ILE A 96 -1.00 -3.14 -3.19
N HIS A 97 -2.02 -3.82 -3.70
CA HIS A 97 -1.88 -5.19 -4.16
C HIS A 97 -2.86 -5.51 -5.28
N VAL A 98 -2.48 -6.52 -6.05
CA VAL A 98 -3.33 -7.21 -7.02
C VAL A 98 -3.50 -8.65 -6.52
N ASP A 99 -4.74 -9.11 -6.51
CA ASP A 99 -5.12 -10.48 -6.18
C ASP A 99 -4.37 -11.45 -7.10
N GLU A 100 -3.96 -12.60 -6.56
CA GLU A 100 -3.00 -13.49 -7.24
C GLU A 100 -3.47 -13.94 -8.63
N ALA A 101 -4.76 -14.20 -8.79
CA ALA A 101 -5.40 -14.59 -10.05
C ALA A 101 -5.33 -13.50 -11.16
N HIS A 102 -4.95 -12.28 -10.82
CA HIS A 102 -4.96 -11.11 -11.71
C HIS A 102 -3.59 -10.44 -11.84
N ARG A 103 -2.53 -11.01 -11.25
CA ARG A 103 -1.17 -10.46 -11.38
C ARG A 103 -0.66 -10.55 -12.82
N GLU A 104 0.35 -9.75 -13.14
CA GLU A 104 1.01 -9.71 -14.45
C GLU A 104 0.12 -9.34 -15.65
N THR A 105 -1.12 -8.92 -15.41
CA THR A 105 -2.07 -8.50 -16.47
C THR A 105 -2.21 -6.97 -16.60
N GLY A 106 -1.37 -6.21 -15.89
CA GLY A 106 -1.35 -4.74 -15.95
C GLY A 106 -2.24 -4.02 -14.93
N TYR A 107 -3.02 -4.74 -14.11
CA TYR A 107 -3.87 -4.13 -13.09
C TYR A 107 -3.10 -3.41 -11.98
N GLY A 108 -1.84 -3.77 -11.72
CA GLY A 108 -1.01 -3.05 -10.75
C GLY A 108 -0.81 -1.59 -11.15
N ARG A 109 -0.58 -1.33 -12.46
CA ARG A 109 -0.47 0.02 -13.00
C ARG A 109 -1.82 0.74 -13.01
N ALA A 110 -2.90 0.05 -13.35
CA ALA A 110 -4.24 0.64 -13.33
C ALA A 110 -4.65 1.08 -11.90
N LEU A 111 -4.40 0.23 -10.89
CA LEU A 111 -4.65 0.57 -9.48
C LEU A 111 -3.76 1.73 -9.00
N LEU A 112 -2.48 1.75 -9.41
CA LEU A 112 -1.57 2.83 -9.05
C LEU A 112 -2.02 4.17 -9.64
N SER A 113 -2.41 4.19 -10.93
CA SER A 113 -2.98 5.38 -11.59
C SER A 113 -4.23 5.88 -10.87
N ALA A 114 -5.13 4.99 -10.47
CA ALA A 114 -6.32 5.38 -9.71
C ALA A 114 -5.98 5.93 -8.32
N ALA A 115 -4.90 5.43 -7.69
CA ALA A 115 -4.39 5.93 -6.42
C ALA A 115 -3.84 7.37 -6.58
N GLU A 116 -3.10 7.62 -7.67
CA GLU A 116 -2.58 8.95 -8.03
C GLU A 116 -3.71 9.95 -8.31
N GLU A 117 -4.72 9.55 -9.09
CA GLU A 117 -5.91 10.36 -9.38
C GLU A 117 -6.70 10.68 -8.10
N ALA A 118 -6.83 9.72 -7.17
CA ALA A 118 -7.45 9.95 -5.88
C ALA A 118 -6.66 10.99 -5.06
N ALA A 119 -5.32 10.88 -5.01
CA ALA A 119 -4.49 11.88 -4.31
C ALA A 119 -4.64 13.29 -4.93
N LEU A 120 -4.59 13.37 -6.26
CA LEU A 120 -4.75 14.63 -7.01
C LEU A 120 -6.12 15.29 -6.78
N SER A 121 -7.20 14.51 -6.79
CA SER A 121 -8.56 15.05 -6.56
C SER A 121 -8.76 15.59 -5.15
N HIS A 122 -7.93 15.16 -4.19
CA HIS A 122 -7.85 15.70 -2.84
C HIS A 122 -6.80 16.83 -2.67
N GLY A 123 -6.26 17.37 -3.77
CA GLY A 123 -5.36 18.53 -3.76
C GLY A 123 -3.90 18.20 -3.46
N MET A 124 -3.52 16.92 -3.40
CA MET A 124 -2.13 16.52 -3.22
C MET A 124 -1.36 16.74 -4.52
N LYS A 125 -0.08 17.10 -4.41
CA LYS A 125 0.81 17.38 -5.55
C LYS A 125 1.79 16.25 -5.83
N SER A 126 1.98 15.36 -4.86
CA SER A 126 2.83 14.19 -4.98
C SER A 126 2.27 13.00 -4.20
N LEU A 127 2.71 11.81 -4.57
CA LEU A 127 2.43 10.57 -3.87
C LEU A 127 3.77 9.88 -3.55
N GLU A 128 4.03 9.63 -2.27
CA GLU A 128 5.20 8.89 -1.79
C GLU A 128 4.77 7.50 -1.30
N LEU A 129 5.70 6.55 -1.30
CA LEU A 129 5.48 5.20 -0.81
C LEU A 129 6.78 4.60 -0.28
N ASN A 130 6.64 3.53 0.51
CA ASN A 130 7.74 2.63 0.82
C ASN A 130 7.58 1.33 0.04
N VAL A 131 8.68 0.81 -0.47
CA VAL A 131 8.75 -0.52 -1.10
C VAL A 131 9.90 -1.30 -0.48
N PHE A 132 9.64 -2.54 -0.08
CA PHE A 132 10.69 -3.42 0.45
C PHE A 132 11.68 -3.77 -0.66
N GLY A 133 12.99 -3.70 -0.35
CA GLY A 133 14.05 -3.88 -1.34
C GLY A 133 14.06 -5.24 -2.05
N PHE A 134 13.44 -6.27 -1.49
CA PHE A 134 13.28 -7.58 -2.12
C PHE A 134 12.14 -7.63 -3.16
N ASN A 135 11.26 -6.62 -3.22
CA ASN A 135 10.06 -6.63 -4.06
C ASN A 135 10.35 -6.05 -5.46
N ALA A 136 11.18 -6.75 -6.23
CA ALA A 136 11.57 -6.34 -7.57
C ALA A 136 10.39 -6.04 -8.52
N PRO A 137 9.29 -6.81 -8.53
CA PRO A 137 8.14 -6.49 -9.38
C PRO A 137 7.49 -5.13 -9.05
N ALA A 138 7.33 -4.82 -7.76
CA ALA A 138 6.77 -3.53 -7.35
C ALA A 138 7.73 -2.37 -7.64
N ILE A 139 9.04 -2.56 -7.39
CA ILE A 139 10.07 -1.56 -7.73
C ILE A 139 10.01 -1.23 -9.22
N HIS A 140 9.99 -2.24 -10.08
CA HIS A 140 9.90 -2.04 -11.53
C HIS A 140 8.59 -1.32 -11.93
N LEU A 141 7.46 -1.67 -11.32
CA LEU A 141 6.19 -0.97 -11.54
C LEU A 141 6.31 0.53 -11.20
N TYR A 142 6.89 0.88 -10.04
CA TYR A 142 7.01 2.27 -9.61
C TYR A 142 7.98 3.06 -10.50
N GLU A 143 9.16 2.51 -10.79
CA GLU A 143 10.16 3.15 -11.67
C GLU A 143 9.57 3.46 -13.06
N THR A 144 8.90 2.48 -13.65
CA THR A 144 8.25 2.63 -14.97
C THR A 144 6.95 3.43 -14.90
N SER A 145 6.49 3.83 -13.72
CA SER A 145 5.37 4.77 -13.52
C SER A 145 5.85 6.19 -13.17
N GLY A 146 7.17 6.43 -13.18
CA GLY A 146 7.75 7.76 -12.96
C GLY A 146 8.14 8.08 -11.52
N TYR A 147 7.98 7.12 -10.59
CA TYR A 147 8.48 7.29 -9.22
C TYR A 147 10.00 7.30 -9.21
N ARG A 148 10.57 8.08 -8.29
CA ARG A 148 12.01 8.16 -8.07
C ARG A 148 12.32 7.85 -6.62
N VAL A 149 13.47 7.24 -6.38
CA VAL A 149 13.97 7.01 -5.02
C VAL A 149 14.28 8.36 -4.38
N VAL A 150 13.56 8.69 -3.30
CA VAL A 150 13.81 9.89 -2.48
C VAL A 150 14.63 9.58 -1.22
N THR A 151 14.51 8.36 -0.69
CA THR A 151 15.29 7.87 0.46
C THR A 151 15.57 6.38 0.31
N GLN A 152 16.73 5.93 0.79
CA GLN A 152 17.10 4.51 0.80
C GLN A 152 17.72 4.13 2.16
N GLN A 153 17.30 2.98 2.69
CA GLN A 153 17.90 2.36 3.88
C GLN A 153 18.66 1.12 3.46
N MET A 154 19.89 0.97 3.93
CA MET A 154 20.76 -0.18 3.64
C MET A 154 21.28 -0.77 4.94
N ARG A 155 21.36 -2.10 5.00
CA ARG A 155 21.90 -2.84 6.14
C ARG A 155 22.88 -3.89 5.63
N LYS A 156 24.03 -3.98 6.28
CA LYS A 156 25.04 -5.03 6.08
C LYS A 156 25.25 -5.74 7.40
N SER A 157 25.17 -7.07 7.41
CA SER A 157 25.59 -7.86 8.56
C SER A 157 27.11 -7.76 8.70
N LEU A 158 27.57 -7.24 9.84
CA LEU A 158 28.95 -7.33 10.26
C LEU A 158 29.02 -8.65 11.05
N GLY A 159 29.81 -9.62 10.58
CA GLY A 159 29.98 -10.88 11.32
C GLY A 159 30.41 -10.62 12.77
N ALA A 160 30.17 -11.59 13.65
CA ALA A 160 30.78 -11.59 14.98
C ALA A 160 32.30 -11.75 14.85
#